data_AF-A0A067NKH6-F1
#
_entry.id   AF-A0A067NKH6-F1
#
_cell.length_a   1.000
_cell.length_b   1.000
_cell.length_c   1.000
_cell.angle_alpha   90.00
_cell.angle_beta   90.00
_cell.angle_gamma   90.00
#
_symmetry.space_group_name_H-M   'P 1'
#
loop_
_entity.id
_entity.type
_entity.pdbx_description
1 polymer ?
#
loop_
_entity_poly.entity_id
_entity_poly.type
_entity_poly.pdbx_seq_one_letter_code
_entity_poly.pdbx_strand_id
1 'polypeptide(L)'
;MLCLRVHEHFLSSSANHSFRATVGNGNDGWNESKPIILHNISKQDFQDVLWVFYDKTLRRKAPAKKWLGILLTAEKLKIQRIRIQTLAVGKLAKMEPPNVDPIARIAVQQRYDMDMTWAKDAFMDVVQRTEPLTEEEAIDIGTFATVTPMAMVS
;
A
#
# COMPACT_ATOMS: atom_id res chain seq x y z
N MET A 1 1.60 -18.70 -16.63
CA MET A 1 0.51 -17.91 -16.02
C MET A 1 0.16 -18.53 -14.67
N LEU A 2 0.30 -17.78 -13.57
CA LEU A 2 0.05 -18.29 -12.21
C LEU A 2 -1.34 -17.85 -11.77
N CYS A 3 -2.26 -18.79 -11.57
CA CYS A 3 -3.62 -18.51 -11.12
C CYS A 3 -3.73 -18.80 -9.61
N LEU A 4 -4.29 -17.86 -8.84
CA LEU A 4 -4.60 -18.05 -7.42
C LEU A 4 -6.10 -18.33 -7.29
N ARG A 5 -6.46 -19.45 -6.65
CA ARG A 5 -7.85 -19.76 -6.32
C ARG A 5 -8.21 -19.08 -4.99
N VAL A 6 -9.24 -18.26 -5.00
CA VAL A 6 -9.72 -17.50 -3.84
C VAL A 6 -11.22 -17.72 -3.70
N HIS A 7 -11.71 -17.88 -2.47
CA HIS A 7 -13.15 -18.01 -2.24
C HIS A 7 -13.86 -16.67 -2.45
N GLU A 8 -14.93 -16.68 -3.24
CA GLU A 8 -15.72 -15.49 -3.59
C GLU A 8 -16.18 -14.70 -2.36
N HIS A 9 -16.55 -15.37 -1.26
CA HIS A 9 -17.04 -14.71 -0.05
C HIS A 9 -16.05 -13.67 0.53
N PHE A 10 -14.74 -13.81 0.29
CA PHE A 10 -13.76 -12.80 0.69
C PHE A 10 -13.79 -11.56 -0.21
N LEU A 11 -14.26 -11.69 -1.45
CA LEU A 11 -14.31 -10.65 -2.46
C LEU A 11 -15.72 -10.06 -2.64
N SER A 12 -16.76 -10.75 -2.19
CA SER A 12 -18.17 -10.34 -2.29
C SER A 12 -18.77 -9.76 -1.01
N SER A 13 -17.99 -9.65 0.08
CA SER A 13 -18.39 -8.87 1.26
C SER A 13 -18.85 -7.47 0.84
N SER A 14 -19.86 -6.89 1.50
CA SER A 14 -20.40 -5.57 1.19
C SER A 14 -19.33 -4.46 1.13
N ALA A 15 -18.25 -4.60 1.90
CA ALA A 15 -17.10 -3.70 1.89
C ALA A 15 -16.13 -3.91 0.69
N ASN A 16 -16.43 -4.84 -0.21
CA ASN A 16 -15.65 -5.20 -1.40
C ASN A 16 -16.44 -5.08 -2.71
N HIS A 17 -17.62 -4.46 -2.68
CA HIS A 17 -18.38 -4.14 -3.90
C HIS A 17 -17.51 -3.39 -4.94
N SER A 18 -16.60 -2.54 -4.45
CA SER A 18 -15.61 -1.83 -5.26
C SER A 18 -14.61 -2.76 -5.96
N PHE A 19 -14.27 -3.91 -5.39
CA PHE A 19 -13.29 -4.82 -6.00
C PHE A 19 -13.80 -5.35 -7.34
N ARG A 20 -14.99 -5.96 -7.37
CA ARG A 20 -15.58 -6.45 -8.62
C ARG A 20 -15.71 -5.34 -9.66
N ALA A 21 -16.17 -4.16 -9.25
CA ALA A 21 -16.26 -3.00 -10.14
C ALA A 21 -14.89 -2.49 -10.64
N THR A 22 -13.81 -2.73 -9.89
CA THR A 22 -12.46 -2.23 -10.23
C THR A 22 -11.65 -3.24 -11.06
N VAL A 23 -11.87 -4.55 -10.88
CA VAL A 23 -11.00 -5.58 -11.46
C VAL A 23 -11.68 -6.62 -12.36
N GLY A 24 -13.00 -6.67 -12.46
CA GLY A 24 -13.69 -7.68 -13.27
C GLY A 24 -14.85 -7.15 -14.09
N ASN A 25 -15.00 -7.62 -15.33
CA ASN A 25 -16.16 -7.34 -16.17
C ASN A 25 -17.15 -8.52 -16.10
N GLY A 26 -18.24 -8.37 -15.35
CA GLY A 26 -19.35 -9.32 -15.34
C GLY A 26 -18.98 -10.75 -14.91
N ASN A 27 -18.61 -11.59 -15.89
CA ASN A 27 -18.37 -13.04 -15.73
C ASN A 27 -16.91 -13.41 -15.39
N ASP A 28 -16.03 -12.44 -15.19
CA ASP A 28 -14.64 -12.70 -14.78
C ASP A 28 -14.56 -13.24 -13.34
N GLY A 29 -13.65 -14.19 -13.12
CA GLY A 29 -13.39 -14.82 -11.82
C GLY A 29 -14.22 -16.06 -11.51
N TRP A 30 -15.12 -16.47 -12.41
CA TRP A 30 -16.00 -17.63 -12.20
C TRP A 30 -15.33 -18.98 -12.42
N ASN A 31 -14.34 -19.06 -13.31
CA ASN A 31 -13.59 -20.27 -13.59
C ASN A 31 -12.21 -19.93 -14.18
N GLU A 32 -11.37 -20.95 -14.33
CA GLU A 32 -9.98 -20.79 -14.82
C GLU A 32 -9.90 -20.29 -16.26
N SER A 33 -10.97 -20.46 -17.06
CA SER A 33 -11.03 -19.96 -18.43
C SER A 33 -11.35 -18.46 -18.52
N LYS A 34 -11.83 -17.85 -17.41
CA LYS A 34 -12.10 -16.41 -17.29
C LYS A 34 -11.56 -15.88 -15.95
N PRO A 35 -10.24 -15.81 -15.75
CA PRO A 35 -9.67 -15.32 -14.51
C PRO A 35 -9.83 -13.79 -14.39
N ILE A 36 -9.85 -13.28 -13.16
CA ILE A 36 -9.68 -11.85 -12.89
C ILE A 36 -8.19 -11.51 -13.08
N ILE A 37 -7.89 -10.59 -13.99
CA ILE A 37 -6.51 -10.16 -14.25
C ILE A 37 -6.20 -8.94 -13.39
N LEU A 38 -5.26 -9.11 -12.46
CA LEU A 38 -4.75 -8.01 -11.64
C LEU A 38 -3.50 -7.42 -12.31
N HIS A 39 -3.67 -6.26 -12.94
CA HIS A 39 -2.56 -5.52 -13.52
C HIS A 39 -1.75 -4.81 -12.43
N ASN A 40 -0.43 -4.74 -12.60
CA ASN A 40 0.49 -4.00 -11.73
C ASN A 40 0.48 -4.44 -10.25
N ILE A 41 0.10 -5.68 -9.98
CA ILE A 41 0.12 -6.29 -8.65
C ILE A 41 0.85 -7.61 -8.75
N SER A 42 1.90 -7.77 -7.95
CA SER A 42 2.64 -9.02 -7.93
C SER A 42 1.80 -10.11 -7.25
N LYS A 43 2.08 -11.36 -7.61
CA LYS A 43 1.48 -12.53 -6.94
C LYS A 43 1.69 -12.46 -5.42
N GLN A 44 2.88 -12.07 -4.98
CA GLN A 44 3.23 -12.04 -3.56
C GLN A 44 2.45 -10.96 -2.82
N ASP A 45 2.31 -9.77 -3.41
CA ASP A 45 1.53 -8.67 -2.82
C ASP A 45 0.07 -9.07 -2.63
N PHE A 46 -0.53 -9.72 -3.63
CA PHE A 46 -1.90 -10.22 -3.51
C PHE A 46 -2.01 -11.34 -2.46
N GLN A 47 -1.06 -12.27 -2.40
CA GLN A 47 -1.01 -13.30 -1.36
C GLN A 47 -0.89 -12.71 0.04
N ASP A 48 -0.15 -11.62 0.20
CA ASP A 48 0.03 -10.93 1.47
C ASP A 48 -1.27 -10.22 1.91
N VAL A 49 -2.03 -9.65 0.98
CA VAL A 49 -3.38 -9.13 1.25
C VAL A 49 -4.32 -10.27 1.65
N LEU A 50 -4.31 -11.39 0.91
CA LEU A 50 -5.11 -12.57 1.24
C LEU A 50 -4.78 -13.13 2.63
N TRP A 51 -3.50 -13.12 3.00
CA TRP A 51 -3.05 -13.57 4.32
C TRP A 51 -3.75 -12.83 5.46
N VAL A 52 -4.03 -11.52 5.31
CA VAL A 52 -4.82 -10.75 6.29
C VAL A 52 -6.25 -11.26 6.41
N PHE A 53 -6.85 -11.73 5.31
CA PHE A 53 -8.20 -12.29 5.33
C PHE A 53 -8.27 -13.68 5.95
N TYR A 54 -7.26 -14.50 5.71
CA TYR A 54 -7.21 -15.87 6.23
C TYR A 54 -6.75 -15.95 7.69
N ASP A 55 -5.92 -15.02 8.15
CA ASP A 55 -5.52 -14.98 9.57
C ASP A 55 -6.59 -14.30 10.43
N LYS A 56 -7.58 -15.09 10.88
CA LYS A 56 -8.64 -14.62 11.79
C LYS A 56 -8.11 -14.03 13.10
N THR A 57 -6.89 -14.36 13.50
CA THR A 57 -6.31 -13.92 14.78
C THR A 57 -5.45 -12.68 14.65
N LEU A 58 -4.88 -12.42 13.46
CA LEU A 58 -3.91 -11.34 13.19
C LEU A 58 -2.77 -11.25 14.23
N ARG A 59 -2.50 -12.38 14.89
CA ARG A 59 -1.46 -12.53 15.93
C ARG A 59 -0.10 -12.78 15.31
N ARG A 60 -0.05 -13.20 14.05
CA ARG A 60 1.21 -13.47 13.36
C ARG A 60 1.98 -12.18 13.15
N LYS A 61 3.25 -12.21 13.57
CA LYS A 61 4.20 -11.12 13.31
C LYS A 61 4.56 -11.13 11.82
N ALA A 62 4.62 -9.95 11.23
CA ALA A 62 5.11 -9.74 9.87
C ALA A 62 5.99 -8.49 9.91
N PRO A 63 7.05 -8.42 9.08
CA PRO A 63 7.93 -7.27 9.04
C PRO A 63 7.19 -6.02 8.51
N ALA A 64 7.65 -4.84 8.88
CA ALA A 64 7.06 -3.56 8.44
C ALA A 64 6.94 -3.47 6.91
N LYS A 65 7.94 -3.96 6.16
CA LYS A 65 7.89 -4.03 4.69
C LYS A 65 6.67 -4.78 4.15
N LYS A 66 6.26 -5.87 4.80
CA LYS A 66 5.07 -6.65 4.40
C LYS A 66 3.78 -5.90 4.73
N TRP A 67 3.69 -5.25 5.90
CA TRP A 67 2.54 -4.41 6.24
C TRP A 67 2.38 -3.23 5.29
N LEU A 68 3.49 -2.63 4.86
CA LEU A 68 3.49 -1.56 3.86
C LEU A 68 2.98 -2.07 2.50
N GLY A 69 3.48 -3.21 2.01
CA GLY A 69 3.01 -3.82 0.77
C GLY A 69 1.52 -4.16 0.82
N ILE A 70 1.04 -4.70 1.93
CA ILE A 70 -0.39 -4.98 2.18
C ILE A 70 -1.22 -3.69 2.08
N LEU A 71 -0.77 -2.62 2.73
CA LEU A 71 -1.47 -1.33 2.76
C LEU A 71 -1.61 -0.73 1.36
N LEU A 72 -0.49 -0.62 0.64
CA LEU A 72 -0.46 -0.07 -0.73
C LEU A 72 -1.25 -0.93 -1.72
N THR A 73 -1.19 -2.26 -1.58
CA THR A 73 -1.91 -3.18 -2.46
C THR A 73 -3.42 -3.15 -2.20
N ALA A 74 -3.84 -3.08 -0.93
CA ALA A 74 -5.25 -2.95 -0.59
C ALA A 74 -5.85 -1.63 -1.09
N GLU A 75 -5.07 -0.54 -1.08
CA GLU A 75 -5.48 0.74 -1.65
C GLU A 75 -5.67 0.66 -3.17
N LYS A 76 -4.68 0.09 -3.90
CA LYS A 76 -4.78 -0.14 -5.35
C LYS A 76 -6.01 -0.97 -5.73
N LEU A 77 -6.30 -2.02 -4.95
CA LEU A 77 -7.41 -2.94 -5.20
C LEU A 77 -8.77 -2.43 -4.70
N LYS A 78 -8.79 -1.39 -3.86
CA LYS A 78 -10.01 -0.85 -3.21
C LYS A 78 -10.81 -1.91 -2.45
N ILE A 79 -10.14 -2.92 -1.87
CA ILE A 79 -10.75 -4.01 -1.08
C ILE A 79 -10.61 -3.70 0.41
N GLN A 80 -11.70 -3.77 1.18
CA GLN A 80 -11.69 -3.62 2.64
C GLN A 80 -10.79 -2.45 3.12
N ARG A 81 -10.70 -1.37 2.32
CA ARG A 81 -9.63 -0.37 2.43
C ARG A 81 -9.49 0.13 3.87
N ILE A 82 -10.61 0.51 4.48
CA ILE A 82 -10.66 1.02 5.85
C ILE A 82 -10.13 -0.02 6.85
N ARG A 83 -10.61 -1.26 6.79
CA ARG A 83 -10.21 -2.31 7.76
C ARG A 83 -8.72 -2.66 7.64
N ILE A 84 -8.22 -2.84 6.40
CA ILE A 84 -6.80 -3.14 6.18
C ILE A 84 -5.94 -1.93 6.55
N GLN A 85 -6.38 -0.73 6.21
CA GLN A 85 -5.69 0.52 6.54
C GLN A 85 -5.54 0.69 8.05
N THR A 86 -6.63 0.64 8.82
CA THR A 86 -6.58 0.77 10.28
C THR A 86 -5.65 -0.28 10.91
N LEU A 87 -5.69 -1.52 10.41
CA LEU A 87 -4.83 -2.59 10.90
C LEU A 87 -3.35 -2.34 10.56
N ALA A 88 -3.04 -2.10 9.29
CA ALA A 88 -1.66 -1.96 8.82
C ALA A 88 -1.00 -0.73 9.42
N VAL A 89 -1.68 0.42 9.44
CA VAL A 89 -1.19 1.64 10.09
C VAL A 89 -0.93 1.40 11.57
N GLY A 90 -1.87 0.76 12.29
CA GLY A 90 -1.70 0.45 13.70
C GLY A 90 -0.56 -0.55 14.00
N LYS A 91 -0.18 -1.40 13.04
CA LYS A 91 1.00 -2.28 13.13
C LYS A 91 2.28 -1.51 12.80
N LEU A 92 2.29 -0.73 11.73
CA LEU A 92 3.44 0.06 11.28
C LEU A 92 3.86 1.11 12.32
N ALA A 93 2.90 1.78 12.96
CA ALA A 93 3.16 2.78 14.00
C ALA A 93 3.87 2.21 15.25
N LYS A 94 3.87 0.88 15.44
CA LYS A 94 4.51 0.19 16.58
C LYS A 94 5.82 -0.49 16.20
N MET A 95 6.22 -0.39 14.93
CA MET A 95 7.40 -1.05 14.40
C MET A 95 8.49 -0.03 14.15
N GLU A 96 9.73 -0.50 14.21
CA GLU A 96 10.83 0.25 13.64
C GLU A 96 10.57 0.52 12.16
N PRO A 97 11.01 1.68 11.66
CA PRO A 97 10.73 2.04 10.29
C PRO A 97 11.34 1.02 9.31
N PRO A 98 10.59 0.60 8.29
CA PRO A 98 11.08 -0.38 7.34
C PRO A 98 12.24 0.18 6.50
N ASN A 99 13.20 -0.67 6.14
CA ASN A 99 14.14 -0.40 5.06
C ASN A 99 13.42 -0.56 3.71
N VAL A 100 12.75 0.50 3.30
CA VAL A 100 11.96 0.64 2.07
C VAL A 100 12.29 1.98 1.43
N ASP A 101 11.82 2.13 0.19
CA ASP A 101 11.90 3.39 -0.54
C ASP A 101 11.45 4.61 0.32
N PRO A 102 12.31 5.65 0.44
CA PRO A 102 12.02 6.83 1.25
C PRO A 102 10.74 7.58 0.82
N ILE A 103 10.47 7.66 -0.48
CA ILE A 103 9.29 8.36 -1.03
C ILE A 103 8.02 7.64 -0.58
N ALA A 104 7.96 6.32 -0.74
CA ALA A 104 6.84 5.50 -0.30
C ALA A 104 6.60 5.61 1.21
N ARG A 105 7.68 5.69 2.02
CA ARG A 105 7.59 5.85 3.47
C ARG A 105 7.03 7.22 3.84
N ILE A 106 7.51 8.31 3.22
CA ILE A 106 6.97 9.65 3.45
C ILE A 106 5.49 9.72 3.03
N ALA A 107 5.17 9.23 1.84
CA ALA A 107 3.81 9.22 1.31
C ALA A 107 2.83 8.51 2.25
N VAL A 108 3.20 7.34 2.79
CA VAL A 108 2.38 6.59 3.74
C VAL A 108 2.24 7.33 5.07
N GLN A 109 3.32 7.96 5.56
CA GLN A 109 3.25 8.77 6.78
C GLN A 109 2.23 9.90 6.65
N GLN A 110 2.32 10.68 5.58
CA GLN A 110 1.45 11.82 5.35
C GLN A 110 0.01 11.42 5.02
N ARG A 111 -0.16 10.42 4.14
CA ARG A 111 -1.49 9.95 3.70
C ARG A 111 -2.33 9.38 4.84
N TYR A 112 -1.68 8.81 5.85
CA TYR A 112 -2.35 8.17 6.98
C TYR A 112 -2.11 8.86 8.32
N ASP A 113 -1.57 10.08 8.30
CA ASP A 113 -1.34 10.92 9.48
C ASP A 113 -0.60 10.17 10.59
N MET A 114 0.45 9.42 10.21
CA MET A 114 1.31 8.72 11.16
C MET A 114 2.26 9.71 11.85
N ASP A 115 2.78 9.32 13.02
CA ASP A 115 3.76 10.14 13.73
C ASP A 115 4.96 10.50 12.83
N MET A 116 5.37 11.77 12.84
CA MET A 116 6.42 12.30 11.96
C MET A 116 7.77 11.60 12.18
N THR A 117 8.03 11.11 13.40
CA THR A 117 9.24 10.32 13.69
C THR A 117 9.31 9.04 12.86
N TRP A 118 8.17 8.50 12.43
CA TRP A 118 8.12 7.28 11.62
C TRP A 118 8.73 7.47 10.23
N ALA A 119 8.72 8.67 9.64
CA ALA A 119 9.33 8.96 8.34
C ALA A 119 10.56 9.88 8.41
N LYS A 120 11.03 10.24 9.61
CA LYS A 120 12.11 11.23 9.80
C LYS A 120 13.37 10.90 8.98
N ASP A 121 13.87 9.67 9.07
CA ASP A 121 15.10 9.31 8.35
C ASP A 121 14.87 9.30 6.83
N ALA A 122 13.68 8.88 6.39
CA ALA A 122 13.33 8.93 4.96
C ALA A 122 13.29 10.37 4.43
N PHE A 123 12.81 11.34 5.22
CA PHE A 123 12.90 12.76 4.86
C PHE A 123 14.37 13.21 4.74
N MET A 124 15.23 12.78 5.65
CA MET A 124 16.66 13.11 5.58
C MET A 124 17.32 12.51 4.34
N ASP A 125 17.01 11.25 4.01
CA ASP A 125 17.51 10.57 2.82
C ASP A 125 17.11 11.31 1.54
N VAL A 126 15.86 11.80 1.47
CA VAL A 126 15.36 12.55 0.31
C VAL A 126 16.00 13.93 0.20
N VAL A 127 16.16 14.65 1.31
CA VAL A 127 16.76 16.00 1.31
C VAL A 127 18.27 15.97 1.01
N GLN A 128 18.95 14.88 1.36
CA GLN A 128 20.38 14.70 1.10
C GLN A 128 20.66 14.15 -0.30
N ARG A 129 19.63 13.75 -1.06
CA ARG A 129 19.78 13.22 -2.42
C ARG A 129 20.30 14.29 -3.37
N THR A 130 21.21 13.91 -4.26
CA THR A 130 21.73 14.79 -5.32
C THR A 130 20.72 15.02 -6.42
N GLU A 131 19.89 14.02 -6.72
CA GLU A 131 18.87 14.08 -7.74
C GLU A 131 17.61 14.80 -7.22
N PRO A 132 17.04 15.74 -7.99
CA PRO A 132 15.78 16.38 -7.62
C PRO A 132 14.63 15.37 -7.58
N LEU A 133 13.55 15.72 -6.88
CA LEU A 133 12.31 14.95 -6.95
C LEU A 133 11.78 14.91 -8.39
N THR A 134 11.41 13.72 -8.83
CA THR A 134 10.61 13.56 -10.05
C THR A 134 9.18 14.05 -9.82
N GLU A 135 8.46 14.31 -10.91
CA GLU A 135 7.06 14.73 -10.83
C GLU A 135 6.20 13.67 -10.14
N GLU A 136 6.45 12.39 -10.44
CA GLU A 136 5.75 11.25 -9.83
C GLU A 136 6.01 11.17 -8.33
N GLU A 137 7.26 11.31 -7.88
CA GLU A 137 7.60 11.30 -6.46
C GLU A 137 6.97 12.47 -5.69
N ALA A 138 6.94 13.66 -6.32
CA ALA A 138 6.30 14.84 -5.74
C ALA A 138 4.78 14.66 -5.59
N ILE A 139 4.14 14.00 -6.57
CA ILE A 139 2.72 13.64 -6.50
C ILE A 139 2.47 12.61 -5.40
N ASP A 140 3.35 11.62 -5.24
CA ASP A 140 3.18 10.54 -4.27
C ASP A 140 3.28 11.03 -2.81
N ILE A 141 4.24 11.92 -2.52
CA ILE A 141 4.37 12.62 -1.23
C ILE A 141 3.21 13.62 -1.05
N GLY A 142 2.71 14.20 -2.14
CA GLY A 142 1.64 15.18 -2.12
C GLY A 142 2.15 16.61 -2.04
N THR A 143 1.36 17.53 -2.57
CA THR A 143 1.66 18.96 -2.79
C THR A 143 1.93 19.80 -1.52
N PHE A 144 2.10 19.19 -0.35
CA PHE A 144 2.52 19.86 0.88
C PHE A 144 4.03 20.06 1.00
N ALA A 145 4.82 19.42 0.13
CA ALA A 145 6.13 19.97 -0.20
C ALA A 145 5.90 21.21 -1.06
N THR A 146 5.45 22.32 -0.45
CA THR A 146 5.68 23.63 -1.03
C THR A 146 7.17 23.66 -1.33
N VAL A 147 7.51 23.75 -2.61
CA VAL A 147 8.83 24.07 -3.09
C VAL A 147 9.21 25.37 -2.39
N THR A 148 9.84 25.27 -1.22
CA THR A 148 10.69 26.33 -0.73
C THR A 148 11.93 26.12 -1.56
N PRO A 149 12.18 26.92 -2.61
CA PRO A 149 13.47 26.90 -3.23
C PRO A 149 14.42 27.19 -2.07
N MET A 150 15.35 26.29 -1.82
CA MET A 150 16.50 26.57 -0.98
C MET A 150 17.34 27.57 -1.78
N ALA A 151 16.80 28.80 -1.90
CA ALA A 151 17.51 29.93 -2.43
C ALA A 151 18.69 30.09 -1.50
N MET A 152 19.86 29.92 -2.08
CA MET A 152 21.13 30.20 -1.45
C MET A 152 21.03 31.58 -0.79
N VAL A 153 20.98 31.59 0.53
CA VAL A 153 21.33 32.79 1.29
C VAL A 153 22.82 32.64 1.56
N SER A 154 23.58 33.26 0.66
CA SER A 154 24.98 33.65 0.83
C SER A 154 25.16 34.56 2.03
#